data_AF-A0A804PJH0-F1
#
_entry.id   AF-A0A804PJH0-F1
#
_cell.length_a   1.000
_cell.length_b   1.000
_cell.length_c   1.000
_cell.angle_alpha   90.00
_cell.angle_beta   90.00
_cell.angle_gamma   90.00
#
_symmetry.space_group_name_H-M   'P 1'
#
loop_
_entity.id
_entity.type
_entity.pdbx_description
1 polymer ?
#
loop_
_entity_poly.entity_id
_entity_poly.type
_entity_poly.pdbx_seq_one_letter_code
_entity_poly.pdbx_strand_id
1 'polypeptide(L)'
;MAGGGAAYQSSSASPDWLNKGDNAWQMTSATLVGLQSMPGLVILYGSIVKKKWAINSAFMALYAFAAVWLCWVVWAYNMSFGDRLLPFWGKARPALGQRFLVAQSQLTATAVRYRDGSLEAEMLHPFYPAATMVYFQCVFASITVIILAGSLLGRMDIKAWMAFVPLWITFSYTVSAFSLWGGGFLFQWGVIDYSGGYVIHLSSGIAGLTAAYWVGPRSASDRERFPPNNILLVLAGAGLLWLGWTGFNGGDPYSANIDSSMAVLNTHICASTSLLMWTLLDVFFFGKPSVIGAVQGMITGLVCITPGAVERKQTKENKVSKEESKRLQLLHSGLLGSSYSRLNRLFKAWCKGGQPLSWEFSQVASPGTL
;
A
#
# COMPACT_ATOMS: atom_id res chain seq x y z
N MET A 1 -29.53 17.99 -38.28
CA MET A 1 -28.86 18.61 -37.12
C MET A 1 -27.95 17.57 -36.47
N ALA A 2 -26.79 18.04 -36.01
CA ALA A 2 -25.56 17.31 -35.70
C ALA A 2 -25.69 16.01 -34.87
N GLY A 3 -24.88 15.02 -35.27
CA GLY A 3 -24.59 13.82 -34.49
C GLY A 3 -23.90 14.16 -33.18
N GLY A 4 -24.57 13.85 -32.07
CA GLY A 4 -23.96 13.75 -30.75
C GLY A 4 -23.14 12.47 -30.69
N GLY A 5 -21.82 12.61 -30.50
CA GLY A 5 -20.86 11.51 -30.56
C GLY A 5 -21.23 10.33 -29.65
N ALA A 6 -21.03 9.12 -30.18
CA ALA A 6 -21.25 7.83 -29.53
C ALA A 6 -20.62 7.71 -28.12
N ALA A 7 -19.66 8.58 -27.80
CA ALA A 7 -19.09 8.66 -26.47
C ALA A 7 -20.13 8.93 -25.38
N TYR A 8 -21.18 9.74 -25.58
CA TYR A 8 -22.09 10.15 -24.50
C TYR A 8 -23.43 9.39 -24.45
N GLN A 9 -23.56 8.30 -25.20
CA GLN A 9 -24.78 7.50 -25.23
C GLN A 9 -24.70 6.33 -24.25
N SER A 10 -25.76 6.13 -23.48
CA SER A 10 -25.91 4.95 -22.61
C SER A 10 -25.88 3.69 -23.47
N SER A 11 -24.94 2.80 -23.17
CA SER A 11 -24.75 1.55 -23.90
C SER A 11 -24.15 0.49 -22.97
N SER A 12 -24.09 -0.76 -23.41
CA SER A 12 -23.41 -1.82 -22.65
C SER A 12 -21.92 -1.53 -22.40
N ALA A 13 -21.28 -0.74 -23.26
CA ALA A 13 -19.88 -0.30 -23.12
C ALA A 13 -19.72 1.00 -22.30
N SER A 14 -20.80 1.76 -22.12
CA SER A 14 -20.82 3.00 -21.34
C SER A 14 -22.14 3.10 -20.57
N PRO A 15 -22.33 2.28 -19.52
CA PRO A 15 -23.54 2.31 -18.71
C PRO A 15 -23.60 3.58 -17.86
N ASP A 16 -24.80 3.93 -17.36
CA ASP A 16 -25.03 5.21 -16.66
C ASP A 16 -24.22 5.38 -15.37
N TRP A 17 -23.85 4.27 -14.70
CA TRP A 17 -23.02 4.29 -13.50
C TRP A 17 -21.53 4.50 -13.79
N LEU A 18 -21.08 4.42 -15.05
CA LEU A 18 -19.67 4.53 -15.40
C LEU A 18 -19.22 5.99 -15.42
N ASN A 19 -18.38 6.35 -14.46
CA ASN A 19 -17.59 7.58 -14.55
C ASN A 19 -16.33 7.32 -15.39
N LYS A 20 -16.29 7.92 -16.57
CA LYS A 20 -15.15 7.75 -17.50
C LYS A 20 -13.87 8.39 -17.02
N GLY A 21 -13.96 9.49 -16.28
CA GLY A 21 -12.80 10.16 -15.69
C GLY A 21 -12.15 9.28 -14.62
N ASP A 22 -12.97 8.72 -13.73
CA ASP A 22 -12.50 7.79 -12.70
C ASP A 22 -11.90 6.53 -13.34
N ASN A 23 -12.57 5.94 -14.33
CA ASN A 23 -12.07 4.76 -15.02
C ASN A 23 -10.74 5.02 -15.77
N ALA A 24 -10.64 6.15 -16.48
CA ALA A 24 -9.42 6.54 -17.20
C ALA A 24 -8.27 6.80 -16.23
N TRP A 25 -8.52 7.50 -15.13
CA TRP A 25 -7.51 7.73 -14.09
C TRP A 25 -7.07 6.42 -13.45
N GLN A 26 -7.99 5.53 -13.09
CA GLN A 26 -7.64 4.27 -12.43
C GLN A 26 -6.81 3.35 -13.31
N MET A 27 -7.13 3.21 -14.61
CA MET A 27 -6.32 2.43 -15.55
C MET A 27 -4.93 3.05 -15.77
N THR A 28 -4.86 4.39 -15.80
CA THR A 28 -3.59 5.12 -15.91
C THR A 28 -2.74 4.91 -14.65
N SER A 29 -3.33 5.09 -13.48
CA SER A 29 -2.71 4.84 -12.17
C SER A 29 -2.22 3.42 -12.03
N ALA A 30 -3.03 2.42 -12.40
CA ALA A 30 -2.62 1.02 -12.44
C ALA A 30 -1.39 0.81 -13.35
N THR A 31 -1.37 1.45 -14.51
CA THR A 31 -0.24 1.33 -15.43
C THR A 31 1.02 2.00 -14.88
N LEU A 32 0.90 3.16 -14.23
CA LEU A 32 2.00 3.84 -13.55
C LEU A 32 2.60 2.97 -12.42
N VAL A 33 1.76 2.29 -11.64
CA VAL A 33 2.21 1.32 -10.62
C VAL A 33 2.82 0.07 -11.27
N GLY A 34 2.24 -0.39 -12.37
CA GLY A 34 2.81 -1.47 -13.18
C GLY A 34 4.24 -1.14 -13.64
N LEU A 35 4.48 0.09 -14.09
CA LEU A 35 5.81 0.58 -14.51
C LEU A 35 6.83 0.57 -13.39
N GLN A 36 6.41 0.75 -12.14
CA GLN A 36 7.30 0.61 -10.98
C GLN A 36 7.83 -0.82 -10.85
N SER A 37 7.01 -1.83 -11.14
CA SER A 37 7.45 -3.23 -11.16
C SER A 37 8.22 -3.55 -12.43
N MET A 38 7.58 -3.38 -13.58
CA MET A 38 8.09 -3.69 -14.90
C MET A 38 7.97 -2.45 -15.81
N PRO A 39 9.08 -1.75 -16.13
CA PRO A 39 10.47 -2.19 -15.94
C PRO A 39 11.20 -1.64 -14.70
N GLY A 40 10.59 -0.80 -13.86
CA GLY A 40 11.27 -0.04 -12.78
C GLY A 40 12.18 -0.87 -11.86
N LEU A 41 11.59 -1.77 -11.06
CA LEU A 41 12.31 -2.64 -10.12
C LEU A 41 13.15 -3.69 -10.84
N VAL A 42 12.74 -4.15 -12.02
CA VAL A 42 13.55 -5.06 -12.84
C VAL A 42 14.89 -4.40 -13.21
N ILE A 43 14.85 -3.15 -13.68
CA ILE A 43 16.06 -2.37 -13.99
C ILE A 43 16.85 -2.09 -12.71
N LEU A 44 16.19 -1.60 -11.66
CA LEU A 44 16.86 -1.23 -10.40
C LEU A 44 17.56 -2.43 -9.77
N TYR A 45 16.90 -3.58 -9.65
CA TYR A 45 17.50 -4.78 -9.05
C TYR A 45 18.54 -5.44 -9.93
N GLY A 46 18.37 -5.42 -11.25
CA GLY A 46 19.38 -5.89 -12.18
C GLY A 46 20.66 -5.06 -12.13
N SER A 47 20.57 -3.76 -11.82
CA SER A 47 21.69 -2.82 -11.89
C SER A 47 22.38 -2.54 -10.54
N ILE A 48 21.64 -2.63 -9.41
CA ILE A 48 22.18 -2.35 -8.07
C ILE A 48 23.07 -3.47 -7.52
N VAL A 49 22.95 -4.68 -8.08
CA VAL A 49 23.78 -5.83 -7.69
C VAL A 49 25.08 -5.91 -8.50
N LYS A 50 26.01 -6.77 -8.10
CA LYS A 50 27.16 -7.10 -8.95
C LYS A 50 26.73 -7.76 -10.26
N LYS A 51 27.52 -7.55 -11.33
CA LYS A 51 27.24 -8.06 -12.69
C LYS A 51 26.92 -9.56 -12.72
N LYS A 52 27.59 -10.38 -11.89
CA LYS A 52 27.36 -11.84 -11.82
C LYS A 52 25.94 -12.24 -11.39
N TRP A 53 25.17 -11.35 -10.76
CA TRP A 53 23.79 -11.63 -10.32
C TRP A 53 22.74 -10.81 -11.06
N ALA A 54 23.13 -9.91 -11.96
CA ALA A 54 22.24 -8.95 -12.61
C ALA A 54 21.04 -9.65 -13.29
N ILE A 55 21.31 -10.70 -14.08
CA ILE A 55 20.28 -11.44 -14.82
C ILE A 55 19.33 -12.15 -13.85
N ASN A 56 19.85 -12.84 -12.84
CA ASN A 56 19.02 -13.54 -11.86
C ASN A 56 18.13 -12.57 -11.08
N SER A 57 18.68 -11.44 -10.61
CA SER A 57 17.94 -10.40 -9.90
C SER A 57 16.81 -9.80 -10.74
N ALA A 58 17.09 -9.47 -12.00
CA ALA A 58 16.08 -8.97 -12.94
C ALA A 58 15.01 -10.04 -13.23
N PHE A 59 15.43 -11.30 -13.40
CA PHE A 59 14.52 -12.40 -13.67
C PHE A 59 13.63 -12.74 -12.47
N MET A 60 14.13 -12.64 -11.22
CA MET A 60 13.32 -12.79 -10.02
C MET A 60 12.15 -11.79 -10.00
N ALA A 61 12.41 -10.53 -10.33
CA ALA A 61 11.38 -9.49 -10.41
C ALA A 61 10.40 -9.74 -11.56
N LEU A 62 10.89 -10.09 -12.75
CA LEU A 62 10.05 -10.41 -13.92
C LEU A 62 9.15 -11.63 -13.66
N TYR A 63 9.72 -12.70 -13.12
CA TYR A 63 8.98 -13.91 -12.75
C TYR A 63 7.89 -13.58 -11.74
N ALA A 64 8.23 -12.83 -10.68
CA ALA A 64 7.26 -12.50 -9.64
C ALA A 64 6.10 -11.68 -10.20
N PHE A 65 6.37 -10.68 -11.06
CA PHE A 65 5.35 -9.92 -11.76
C PHE A 65 4.39 -10.85 -12.54
N ALA A 66 4.92 -11.74 -13.38
CA ALA A 66 4.12 -12.65 -14.19
C ALA A 66 3.35 -13.69 -13.36
N ALA A 67 3.97 -14.26 -12.32
CA ALA A 67 3.35 -15.27 -11.45
C ALA A 67 2.19 -14.68 -10.63
N VAL A 68 2.33 -13.43 -10.17
CA VAL A 68 1.28 -12.74 -9.42
C VAL A 68 0.03 -12.59 -10.29
N TRP A 69 0.15 -12.21 -11.56
CA TRP A 69 -1.01 -12.12 -12.47
C TRP A 69 -1.85 -13.40 -12.49
N LEU A 70 -1.20 -14.56 -12.58
CA LEU A 70 -1.90 -15.85 -12.58
C LEU A 70 -2.54 -16.14 -11.23
N CYS A 71 -1.82 -15.96 -10.13
CA CYS A 71 -2.37 -16.16 -8.78
C CYS A 71 -3.55 -15.22 -8.50
N TRP A 72 -3.43 -13.97 -8.95
CA TRP A 72 -4.38 -12.89 -8.75
C TRP A 72 -5.74 -13.20 -9.34
N VAL A 73 -5.77 -13.52 -10.63
CA VAL A 73 -7.03 -13.75 -11.34
C VAL A 73 -7.64 -15.11 -11.03
N VAL A 74 -6.86 -16.11 -10.59
CA VAL A 74 -7.39 -17.44 -10.27
C VAL A 74 -7.94 -17.51 -8.84
N TRP A 75 -7.33 -16.84 -7.86
CA TRP A 75 -7.84 -16.84 -6.48
C TRP A 75 -7.58 -15.57 -5.67
N ALA A 76 -6.40 -14.95 -5.82
CA ALA A 76 -5.91 -14.00 -4.82
C ALA A 76 -6.68 -12.66 -4.82
N TYR A 77 -7.27 -12.23 -5.94
CA TYR A 77 -8.15 -11.05 -5.95
C TYR A 77 -9.33 -11.24 -4.99
N ASN A 78 -10.10 -12.32 -5.13
CA ASN A 78 -11.27 -12.57 -4.27
C ASN A 78 -10.88 -12.88 -2.82
N MET A 79 -9.71 -13.46 -2.58
CA MET A 79 -9.19 -13.62 -1.22
C MET A 79 -8.84 -12.27 -0.56
N SER A 80 -8.51 -11.26 -1.36
CA SER A 80 -8.15 -9.92 -0.88
C SER A 80 -9.34 -8.97 -0.81
N PHE A 81 -10.29 -9.03 -1.74
CA PHE A 81 -11.36 -8.03 -1.92
C PHE A 81 -12.78 -8.62 -2.09
N GLY A 82 -12.92 -9.95 -2.05
CA GLY A 82 -14.20 -10.63 -2.23
C GLY A 82 -14.93 -10.91 -0.92
N ASP A 83 -15.73 -11.99 -0.93
CA ASP A 83 -16.51 -12.41 0.23
C ASP A 83 -15.63 -12.86 1.40
N ARG A 84 -16.04 -12.51 2.63
CA ARG A 84 -15.38 -12.94 3.86
C ARG A 84 -15.43 -14.46 4.05
N LEU A 85 -14.27 -15.08 4.27
CA LEU A 85 -14.13 -16.46 4.76
C LEU A 85 -13.89 -16.48 6.27
N LEU A 86 -12.87 -15.74 6.71
CA LEU A 86 -12.47 -15.52 8.10
C LEU A 86 -12.43 -14.00 8.37
N PRO A 87 -12.40 -13.55 9.65
CA PRO A 87 -12.28 -12.12 9.96
C PRO A 87 -11.09 -11.41 9.32
N PHE A 88 -10.02 -12.16 8.98
CA PHE A 88 -8.78 -11.65 8.40
C PHE A 88 -8.51 -12.16 6.98
N TRP A 89 -9.44 -12.91 6.36
CA TRP A 89 -9.18 -13.54 5.06
C TRP A 89 -10.44 -13.77 4.20
N GLY A 90 -10.34 -13.56 2.89
CA GLY A 90 -11.43 -13.75 1.93
C GLY A 90 -11.52 -15.17 1.34
N LYS A 91 -12.63 -15.46 0.66
CA LYS A 91 -12.87 -16.73 -0.03
C LYS A 91 -12.14 -16.79 -1.36
N ALA A 92 -11.42 -17.88 -1.61
CA ALA A 92 -10.77 -18.15 -2.89
C ALA A 92 -11.79 -18.39 -4.00
N ARG A 93 -11.78 -17.54 -5.04
CA ARG A 93 -12.61 -17.66 -6.26
C ARG A 93 -11.92 -17.01 -7.46
N PRO A 94 -12.13 -17.51 -8.70
CA PRO A 94 -11.64 -16.85 -9.89
C PRO A 94 -12.28 -15.49 -10.14
N ALA A 95 -11.48 -14.54 -10.60
CA ALA A 95 -11.85 -13.18 -11.02
C ALA A 95 -11.78 -13.02 -12.55
N LEU A 96 -12.18 -14.06 -13.29
CA LEU A 96 -12.10 -14.11 -14.77
C LEU A 96 -13.47 -14.10 -15.46
N GLY A 97 -14.56 -14.19 -14.71
CA GLY A 97 -15.90 -14.24 -15.29
C GLY A 97 -16.25 -12.94 -16.01
N GLN A 98 -16.60 -13.00 -17.30
CA GLN A 98 -16.93 -11.81 -18.08
C GLN A 98 -18.02 -10.96 -17.43
N ARG A 99 -19.08 -11.59 -16.91
CA ARG A 99 -20.17 -10.89 -16.20
C ARG A 99 -19.67 -10.13 -14.96
N PHE A 100 -18.73 -10.70 -14.23
CA PHE A 100 -18.10 -10.06 -13.08
C PHE A 100 -17.23 -8.88 -13.56
N LEU A 101 -16.37 -9.08 -14.55
CA LEU A 101 -15.40 -8.10 -15.02
C LEU A 101 -16.04 -6.83 -15.61
N VAL A 102 -17.18 -6.94 -16.30
CA VAL A 102 -17.89 -5.80 -16.90
C VAL A 102 -18.87 -5.11 -15.95
N ALA A 103 -19.25 -5.77 -14.85
CA ALA A 103 -20.11 -5.17 -13.84
C ALA A 103 -19.36 -4.04 -13.12
N GLN A 104 -20.12 -3.12 -12.51
CA GLN A 104 -19.55 -2.10 -11.63
C GLN A 104 -18.74 -2.77 -10.51
N SER A 105 -17.59 -2.19 -10.16
CA SER A 105 -16.74 -2.67 -9.08
C SER A 105 -17.49 -2.67 -7.74
N GLN A 106 -17.30 -3.72 -6.95
CA GLN A 106 -17.94 -3.91 -5.65
C GLN A 106 -16.97 -4.57 -4.68
N LEU A 107 -16.72 -3.93 -3.54
CA LEU A 107 -15.90 -4.51 -2.46
C LEU A 107 -16.81 -4.95 -1.31
N THR A 108 -17.48 -6.08 -1.49
CA THR A 108 -18.64 -6.51 -0.67
C THR A 108 -18.37 -6.55 0.84
N ALA A 109 -17.17 -6.97 1.27
CA ALA A 109 -16.83 -7.09 2.67
C ALA A 109 -16.52 -5.75 3.38
N THR A 110 -16.50 -4.63 2.66
CA THR A 110 -16.20 -3.29 3.21
C THR A 110 -17.37 -2.57 3.89
N ALA A 111 -18.59 -3.13 3.83
CA ALA A 111 -19.71 -2.58 4.59
C ALA A 111 -19.43 -2.64 6.10
N VAL A 112 -19.64 -1.53 6.80
CA VAL A 112 -19.48 -1.43 8.27
C VAL A 112 -20.86 -1.40 8.91
N ARG A 113 -21.07 -2.20 9.96
CA ARG A 113 -22.34 -2.29 10.69
C ARG A 113 -22.15 -2.03 12.17
N TYR A 114 -23.11 -1.34 12.77
CA TYR A 114 -23.21 -1.17 14.21
C TYR A 114 -23.54 -2.50 14.91
N ARG A 115 -23.40 -2.53 16.25
CA ARG A 115 -23.68 -3.71 17.08
C ARG A 115 -25.15 -4.15 17.02
N ASP A 116 -26.05 -3.23 16.69
CA ASP A 116 -27.48 -3.48 16.49
C ASP A 116 -27.83 -4.00 15.07
N GLY A 117 -26.83 -4.13 14.20
CA GLY A 117 -26.97 -4.62 12.83
C GLY A 117 -27.27 -3.55 11.78
N SER A 118 -27.49 -2.30 12.19
CA SER A 118 -27.69 -1.17 11.28
C SER A 118 -26.41 -0.80 10.53
N LEU A 119 -26.54 -0.24 9.33
CA LEU A 119 -25.41 0.09 8.46
C LEU A 119 -24.76 1.41 8.90
N GLU A 120 -23.48 1.37 9.26
CA GLU A 120 -22.68 2.55 9.59
C GLU A 120 -22.02 3.15 8.34
N ALA A 121 -21.49 2.30 7.47
CA ALA A 121 -20.89 2.70 6.21
C ALA A 121 -21.28 1.72 5.10
N GLU A 122 -21.66 2.26 3.94
CA GLU A 122 -21.98 1.48 2.75
C GLU A 122 -20.74 0.77 2.21
N MET A 123 -20.96 -0.33 1.50
CA MET A 123 -19.88 -1.00 0.78
C MET A 123 -19.32 -0.07 -0.31
N LEU A 124 -18.02 -0.16 -0.56
CA LEU A 124 -17.38 0.63 -1.61
C LEU A 124 -17.83 0.18 -3.01
N HIS A 125 -18.31 1.16 -3.78
CA HIS A 125 -18.79 1.00 -5.15
C HIS A 125 -18.09 1.98 -6.11
N PRO A 126 -16.83 1.74 -6.50
CA PRO A 126 -16.17 2.59 -7.49
C PRO A 126 -16.97 2.68 -8.80
N PHE A 127 -17.00 3.86 -9.42
CA PHE A 127 -17.77 4.13 -10.64
C PHE A 127 -17.04 3.67 -11.91
N TYR A 128 -16.47 2.48 -11.88
CA TYR A 128 -15.78 1.83 -13.00
C TYR A 128 -15.95 0.30 -12.95
N PRO A 129 -15.67 -0.43 -14.04
CA PRO A 129 -15.87 -1.87 -14.09
C PRO A 129 -14.93 -2.63 -13.13
N ALA A 130 -15.35 -3.79 -12.65
CA ALA A 130 -14.54 -4.63 -11.78
C ALA A 130 -13.19 -5.01 -12.43
N ALA A 131 -13.12 -5.12 -13.76
CA ALA A 131 -11.86 -5.33 -14.48
C ALA A 131 -10.78 -4.27 -14.15
N THR A 132 -11.18 -3.01 -14.03
CA THR A 132 -10.29 -1.91 -13.66
C THR A 132 -9.77 -2.07 -12.23
N MET A 133 -10.64 -2.48 -11.30
CA MET A 133 -10.26 -2.76 -9.91
C MET A 133 -9.31 -3.96 -9.81
N VAL A 134 -9.61 -5.03 -10.55
CA VAL A 134 -8.77 -6.24 -10.62
C VAL A 134 -7.37 -5.88 -11.12
N TYR A 135 -7.26 -5.07 -12.18
CA TYR A 135 -5.97 -4.62 -12.70
C TYR A 135 -5.20 -3.76 -11.69
N PHE A 136 -5.85 -2.73 -11.14
CA PHE A 136 -5.21 -1.81 -10.20
C PHE A 136 -4.67 -2.54 -8.97
N GLN A 137 -5.43 -3.46 -8.38
CA GLN A 137 -4.97 -4.20 -7.22
C GLN A 137 -3.96 -5.31 -7.58
N CYS A 138 -3.96 -5.83 -8.81
CA CYS A 138 -2.96 -6.80 -9.27
C CYS A 138 -1.55 -6.21 -9.27
N VAL A 139 -1.41 -4.95 -9.72
CA VAL A 139 -0.09 -4.30 -9.77
C VAL A 139 0.44 -3.95 -8.37
N PHE A 140 -0.44 -3.68 -7.40
CA PHE A 140 -0.10 -3.54 -5.97
C PHE A 140 0.39 -4.89 -5.38
N ALA A 141 -0.31 -5.98 -5.67
CA ALA A 141 0.14 -7.31 -5.27
C ALA A 141 1.51 -7.67 -5.87
N SER A 142 1.71 -7.30 -7.15
CA SER A 142 2.93 -7.59 -7.90
C SER A 142 4.13 -6.84 -7.33
N ILE A 143 4.00 -5.52 -7.15
CA ILE A 143 5.11 -4.70 -6.64
C ILE A 143 5.51 -5.12 -5.22
N THR A 144 4.56 -5.56 -4.40
CA THR A 144 4.82 -5.95 -2.99
C THR A 144 5.82 -7.09 -2.89
N VAL A 145 5.59 -8.19 -3.61
CA VAL A 145 6.49 -9.35 -3.57
C VAL A 145 7.81 -9.05 -4.28
N ILE A 146 7.82 -8.17 -5.29
CA ILE A 146 9.05 -7.71 -5.92
C ILE A 146 9.88 -6.89 -4.91
N ILE A 147 9.29 -5.97 -4.15
CA ILE A 147 9.98 -5.21 -3.10
C ILE A 147 10.67 -6.15 -2.10
N LEU A 148 9.97 -7.21 -1.68
CA LEU A 148 10.53 -8.26 -0.81
C LEU A 148 11.79 -8.89 -1.43
N ALA A 149 11.76 -9.18 -2.74
CA ALA A 149 12.88 -9.77 -3.48
C ALA A 149 14.17 -8.94 -3.37
N GLY A 150 14.07 -7.62 -3.17
CA GLY A 150 15.21 -6.72 -2.94
C GLY A 150 16.12 -7.17 -1.79
N SER A 151 15.54 -7.78 -0.75
CA SER A 151 16.31 -8.37 0.36
C SER A 151 17.05 -9.64 -0.04
N LEU A 152 16.62 -10.34 -1.07
CA LEU A 152 17.08 -11.67 -1.45
C LEU A 152 18.05 -11.69 -2.64
N LEU A 153 18.32 -10.53 -3.25
CA LEU A 153 19.13 -10.42 -4.45
C LEU A 153 20.54 -10.99 -4.26
N GLY A 154 20.98 -11.83 -5.20
CA GLY A 154 22.33 -12.43 -5.18
C GLY A 154 22.55 -13.51 -4.11
N ARG A 155 21.50 -14.01 -3.46
CA ARG A 155 21.58 -15.12 -2.49
C ARG A 155 20.45 -16.14 -2.53
N MET A 156 19.31 -15.83 -3.16
CA MET A 156 18.18 -16.74 -3.26
C MET A 156 18.28 -17.63 -4.50
N ASP A 157 18.00 -18.91 -4.34
CA ASP A 157 17.82 -19.85 -5.45
C ASP A 157 16.52 -19.53 -6.22
N ILE A 158 16.57 -19.57 -7.55
CA ILE A 158 15.44 -19.18 -8.38
C ILE A 158 14.26 -20.16 -8.27
N LYS A 159 14.50 -21.46 -8.08
CA LYS A 159 13.40 -22.44 -7.93
C LYS A 159 12.70 -22.25 -6.61
N ALA A 160 13.46 -21.98 -5.54
CA ALA A 160 12.89 -21.60 -4.25
C ALA A 160 12.06 -20.30 -4.36
N TRP A 161 12.55 -19.31 -5.11
CA TRP A 161 11.80 -18.08 -5.39
C TRP A 161 10.49 -18.36 -6.15
N MET A 162 10.53 -19.24 -7.15
CA MET A 162 9.36 -19.62 -7.93
C MET A 162 8.26 -20.27 -7.09
N ALA A 163 8.61 -21.07 -6.09
CA ALA A 163 7.65 -21.59 -5.13
C ALA A 163 7.22 -20.54 -4.10
N PHE A 164 8.14 -19.69 -3.66
CA PHE A 164 7.88 -18.68 -2.64
C PHE A 164 6.85 -17.65 -3.07
N VAL A 165 6.92 -17.12 -4.30
CA VAL A 165 6.00 -16.07 -4.79
C VAL A 165 4.52 -16.46 -4.67
N PRO A 166 4.03 -17.57 -5.26
CA PRO A 166 2.61 -17.92 -5.17
C PRO A 166 2.18 -18.23 -3.72
N LEU A 167 3.06 -18.84 -2.91
CA LEU A 167 2.77 -19.11 -1.51
C LEU A 167 2.66 -17.81 -0.70
N TRP A 168 3.57 -16.87 -0.89
CA TRP A 168 3.59 -15.61 -0.15
C TRP A 168 2.40 -14.71 -0.54
N ILE A 169 2.07 -14.64 -1.84
CA ILE A 169 0.86 -13.93 -2.29
C ILE A 169 -0.38 -14.55 -1.64
N THR A 170 -0.47 -15.88 -1.63
CA THR A 170 -1.65 -16.57 -1.11
C THR A 170 -1.80 -16.45 0.40
N PHE A 171 -0.74 -16.65 1.17
CA PHE A 171 -0.84 -16.78 2.64
C PHE A 171 -0.43 -15.54 3.41
N SER A 172 0.28 -14.60 2.80
CA SER A 172 0.70 -13.35 3.44
C SER A 172 -0.03 -12.16 2.84
N TYR A 173 0.14 -11.91 1.53
CA TYR A 173 -0.41 -10.71 0.90
C TYR A 173 -1.93 -10.63 1.00
N THR A 174 -2.65 -11.69 0.61
CA THR A 174 -4.13 -11.66 0.65
C THR A 174 -4.68 -11.52 2.06
N VAL A 175 -4.00 -12.06 3.08
CA VAL A 175 -4.37 -11.88 4.49
C VAL A 175 -4.21 -10.42 4.90
N SER A 176 -3.08 -9.79 4.58
CA SER A 176 -2.85 -8.37 4.84
C SER A 176 -3.86 -7.49 4.10
N ALA A 177 -4.02 -7.69 2.80
CA ALA A 177 -4.91 -6.92 1.95
C ALA A 177 -6.38 -7.05 2.39
N PHE A 178 -6.86 -8.28 2.68
CA PHE A 178 -8.22 -8.45 3.18
C PHE A 178 -8.41 -7.79 4.54
N SER A 179 -7.44 -7.95 5.46
CA SER A 179 -7.53 -7.41 6.81
C SER A 179 -7.63 -5.88 6.83
N LEU A 180 -6.89 -5.18 5.95
CA LEU A 180 -6.76 -3.72 5.95
C LEU A 180 -7.63 -3.01 4.90
N TRP A 181 -7.85 -3.62 3.73
CA TRP A 181 -8.56 -2.98 2.61
C TRP A 181 -9.81 -3.72 2.18
N GLY A 182 -9.79 -5.05 2.24
CA GLY A 182 -10.90 -5.90 1.83
C GLY A 182 -12.07 -5.99 2.81
N GLY A 183 -12.06 -5.20 3.88
CA GLY A 183 -13.15 -5.21 4.88
C GLY A 183 -12.98 -6.19 6.03
N GLY A 184 -11.78 -6.76 6.21
CA GLY A 184 -11.42 -7.59 7.35
C GLY A 184 -11.26 -6.81 8.67
N PHE A 185 -10.79 -7.48 9.71
CA PHE A 185 -10.88 -6.96 11.08
C PHE A 185 -10.15 -5.62 11.33
N LEU A 186 -9.01 -5.35 10.68
CA LEU A 186 -8.29 -4.08 10.85
C LEU A 186 -9.03 -2.92 10.17
N PHE A 187 -9.60 -3.17 9.00
CA PHE A 187 -10.52 -2.25 8.34
C PHE A 187 -11.70 -1.92 9.26
N GLN A 188 -12.32 -2.94 9.88
CA GLN A 188 -13.45 -2.76 10.80
C GLN A 188 -13.04 -2.05 12.11
N TRP A 189 -11.76 -2.10 12.50
CA TRP A 189 -11.22 -1.32 13.62
C TRP A 189 -10.89 0.13 13.25
N GLY A 190 -11.01 0.49 11.96
CA GLY A 190 -10.71 1.84 11.47
C GLY A 190 -9.22 2.11 11.36
N VAL A 191 -8.38 1.08 11.18
CA VAL A 191 -6.95 1.26 10.90
C VAL A 191 -6.80 1.98 9.56
N ILE A 192 -6.06 3.08 9.57
CA ILE A 192 -5.84 3.89 8.37
C ILE A 192 -4.58 3.39 7.68
N ASP A 193 -4.76 2.91 6.45
CA ASP A 193 -3.69 2.59 5.52
C ASP A 193 -4.06 3.12 4.14
N TYR A 194 -3.72 4.38 3.87
CA TYR A 194 -4.17 5.11 2.68
C TYR A 194 -3.79 4.38 1.38
N SER A 195 -2.50 4.05 1.23
CA SER A 195 -1.96 3.45 0.00
C SER A 195 -1.14 2.18 0.19
N GLY A 196 -1.00 1.66 1.41
CA GLY A 196 -0.31 0.37 1.62
C GLY A 196 1.00 0.50 2.38
N GLY A 197 1.09 1.45 3.29
CA GLY A 197 2.16 1.48 4.29
C GLY A 197 2.24 0.16 5.05
N TYR A 198 1.09 -0.43 5.40
CA TYR A 198 1.05 -1.72 6.09
C TYR A 198 1.00 -2.89 5.11
N VAL A 199 0.02 -2.89 4.18
CA VAL A 199 -0.20 -4.03 3.27
C VAL A 199 1.01 -4.29 2.36
N ILE A 200 1.69 -3.24 1.92
CA ILE A 200 2.80 -3.33 0.96
C ILE A 200 4.12 -3.21 1.69
N HIS A 201 4.44 -2.04 2.25
CA HIS A 201 5.80 -1.73 2.65
C HIS A 201 6.23 -2.40 3.95
N LEU A 202 5.41 -2.33 5.00
CA LEU A 202 5.72 -3.01 6.26
C LEU A 202 5.70 -4.53 6.08
N SER A 203 4.67 -5.06 5.41
CA SER A 203 4.53 -6.49 5.14
C SER A 203 5.72 -7.05 4.36
N SER A 204 6.07 -6.44 3.21
CA SER A 204 7.23 -6.86 2.41
C SER A 204 8.56 -6.62 3.13
N GLY A 205 8.68 -5.56 3.93
CA GLY A 205 9.88 -5.26 4.72
C GLY A 205 10.16 -6.32 5.80
N ILE A 206 9.15 -6.67 6.60
CA ILE A 206 9.26 -7.71 7.63
C ILE A 206 9.46 -9.09 7.01
N ALA A 207 8.73 -9.40 5.93
CA ALA A 207 8.93 -10.65 5.20
C ALA A 207 10.32 -10.73 4.56
N GLY A 208 10.84 -9.62 4.03
CA GLY A 208 12.18 -9.52 3.49
C GLY A 208 13.26 -9.70 4.55
N LEU A 209 13.10 -9.08 5.72
CA LEU A 209 13.99 -9.30 6.88
C LEU A 209 13.97 -10.77 7.32
N THR A 210 12.78 -11.36 7.42
CA THR A 210 12.61 -12.77 7.81
C THR A 210 13.25 -13.71 6.79
N ALA A 211 12.97 -13.52 5.51
CA ALA A 211 13.55 -14.33 4.44
C ALA A 211 15.08 -14.15 4.37
N ALA A 212 15.58 -12.93 4.54
CA ALA A 212 17.01 -12.63 4.62
C ALA A 212 17.73 -13.37 5.74
N TYR A 213 17.06 -13.55 6.89
CA TYR A 213 17.58 -14.31 8.03
C TYR A 213 17.69 -15.80 7.68
N TRP A 214 16.60 -16.40 7.17
CA TRP A 214 16.55 -17.84 6.87
C TRP A 214 17.41 -18.27 5.68
N VAL A 215 17.49 -17.45 4.63
CA VAL A 215 18.36 -17.72 3.46
C VAL A 215 19.84 -17.59 3.83
N GLY A 216 20.15 -16.78 4.84
CA GLY A 216 21.51 -16.55 5.30
C GLY A 216 22.27 -15.47 4.51
N PRO A 217 23.51 -15.14 4.96
CA PRO A 217 24.29 -14.05 4.40
C PRO A 217 24.94 -14.41 3.07
N ARG A 218 25.27 -13.37 2.28
CA ARG A 218 26.20 -13.51 1.13
C ARG A 218 27.61 -13.85 1.65
N SER A 219 28.46 -14.38 0.77
CA SER A 219 29.87 -14.64 1.08
C SER A 219 30.57 -13.38 1.63
N ALA A 220 31.61 -13.56 2.47
CA ALA A 220 32.31 -12.42 3.10
C ALA A 220 32.90 -11.45 2.05
N SER A 221 33.59 -11.98 1.04
CA SER A 221 34.14 -11.20 -0.08
C SER A 221 33.07 -10.46 -0.87
N ASP A 222 31.85 -10.97 -0.89
CA ASP A 222 30.73 -10.29 -1.52
C ASP A 222 30.14 -9.15 -0.71
N ARG A 223 30.21 -9.24 0.63
CA ARG A 223 29.69 -8.22 1.55
C ARG A 223 30.62 -7.02 1.69
N GLU A 224 31.93 -7.25 1.74
CA GLU A 224 32.92 -6.17 1.93
C GLU A 224 32.97 -5.19 0.76
N ARG A 225 32.69 -5.67 -0.46
CA ARG A 225 32.69 -4.84 -1.67
C ARG A 225 31.48 -5.17 -2.54
N PHE A 226 30.41 -4.39 -2.43
CA PHE A 226 29.16 -4.59 -3.18
C PHE A 226 28.86 -3.41 -4.13
N PRO A 227 29.70 -3.16 -5.16
CA PRO A 227 29.43 -2.08 -6.10
C PRO A 227 28.26 -2.44 -7.03
N PRO A 228 27.38 -1.49 -7.36
CA PRO A 228 26.39 -1.65 -8.40
C PRO A 228 27.08 -1.83 -9.76
N ASN A 229 26.49 -2.62 -10.65
CA ASN A 229 27.07 -2.82 -11.98
C ASN A 229 26.77 -1.66 -12.94
N ASN A 230 25.70 -0.87 -12.70
CA ASN A 230 25.39 0.30 -13.50
C ASN A 230 24.55 1.33 -12.71
N ILE A 231 25.18 2.41 -12.22
CA ILE A 231 24.51 3.44 -11.41
C ILE A 231 23.47 4.23 -12.22
N LEU A 232 23.69 4.45 -13.51
CA LEU A 232 22.74 5.18 -14.36
C LEU A 232 21.43 4.40 -14.53
N LEU A 233 21.52 3.07 -14.64
CA LEU A 233 20.32 2.22 -14.65
C LEU A 233 19.63 2.15 -13.29
N VAL A 234 20.38 2.20 -12.18
CA VAL A 234 19.78 2.35 -10.84
C VAL A 234 18.92 3.61 -10.80
N LEU A 235 19.44 4.74 -11.29
CA LEU A 235 18.71 6.01 -11.38
C LEU A 235 17.49 5.93 -12.31
N ALA A 236 17.61 5.26 -13.47
CA ALA A 236 16.48 5.08 -14.38
C ALA A 236 15.33 4.28 -13.73
N GLY A 237 15.66 3.16 -13.07
CA GLY A 237 14.69 2.37 -12.33
C GLY A 237 14.08 3.13 -11.14
N ALA A 238 14.90 3.88 -10.41
CA ALA A 238 14.47 4.74 -9.31
C ALA A 238 13.53 5.88 -9.79
N GLY A 239 13.80 6.47 -10.94
CA GLY A 239 12.92 7.47 -11.56
C GLY A 239 11.56 6.89 -11.92
N LEU A 240 11.51 5.67 -12.48
CA LEU A 240 10.25 4.97 -12.74
C LEU A 240 9.48 4.67 -11.45
N LEU A 241 10.17 4.30 -10.36
CA LEU A 241 9.56 4.15 -9.05
C LEU A 241 8.91 5.45 -8.58
N TRP A 242 9.65 6.57 -8.62
CA TRP A 242 9.15 7.86 -8.17
C TRP A 242 7.92 8.28 -8.99
N LEU A 243 8.06 8.37 -10.31
CA LEU A 243 6.97 8.87 -11.14
C LEU A 243 5.75 7.93 -11.10
N GLY A 244 5.99 6.61 -11.06
CA GLY A 244 4.94 5.61 -10.90
C GLY A 244 4.16 5.74 -9.58
N TRP A 245 4.77 6.32 -8.54
CA TRP A 245 4.13 6.54 -7.24
C TRP A 245 2.99 7.56 -7.30
N THR A 246 2.94 8.36 -8.38
CA THR A 246 1.79 9.20 -8.72
C THR A 246 0.53 8.35 -8.89
N GLY A 247 0.64 7.22 -9.58
CA GLY A 247 -0.47 6.28 -9.74
C GLY A 247 -0.73 5.45 -8.49
N PHE A 248 0.32 5.17 -7.72
CA PHE A 248 0.22 4.45 -6.44
C PHE A 248 -0.64 5.24 -5.47
N ASN A 249 -0.15 6.38 -4.98
CA ASN A 249 -0.89 7.17 -3.99
C ASN A 249 -2.09 7.91 -4.60
N GLY A 250 -1.97 8.41 -5.84
CA GLY A 250 -3.06 9.15 -6.48
C GLY A 250 -4.21 8.26 -6.96
N GLY A 251 -4.01 6.95 -7.11
CA GLY A 251 -5.03 6.00 -7.54
C GLY A 251 -5.87 5.40 -6.40
N ASP A 252 -5.39 5.46 -5.15
CA ASP A 252 -6.04 4.80 -4.01
C ASP A 252 -7.36 5.38 -3.53
N PRO A 253 -7.71 6.66 -3.79
CA PRO A 253 -9.07 7.14 -3.61
C PRO A 253 -10.12 6.51 -4.53
N TYR A 254 -9.71 5.63 -5.45
CA TYR A 254 -10.57 4.95 -6.41
C TYR A 254 -11.41 5.89 -7.29
N SER A 255 -10.96 7.13 -7.45
CA SER A 255 -11.63 8.17 -8.25
C SER A 255 -10.68 9.31 -8.58
N ALA A 256 -11.00 10.11 -9.59
CA ALA A 256 -10.26 11.30 -9.98
C ALA A 256 -10.78 12.53 -9.21
N ASN A 257 -10.42 12.62 -7.93
CA ASN A 257 -10.99 13.61 -7.01
C ASN A 257 -9.92 14.51 -6.34
N ILE A 258 -10.37 15.36 -5.41
CA ILE A 258 -9.51 16.28 -4.66
C ILE A 258 -8.45 15.53 -3.84
N ASP A 259 -8.81 14.41 -3.22
CA ASP A 259 -7.86 13.59 -2.44
C ASP A 259 -6.78 12.99 -3.35
N SER A 260 -7.14 12.53 -4.55
CA SER A 260 -6.16 12.03 -5.54
C SER A 260 -5.13 13.10 -5.90
N SER A 261 -5.60 14.34 -6.10
CA SER A 261 -4.72 15.48 -6.42
C SER A 261 -3.79 15.82 -5.25
N MET A 262 -4.31 15.83 -4.03
CA MET A 262 -3.53 16.09 -2.82
C MET A 262 -2.51 14.99 -2.55
N ALA A 263 -2.88 13.73 -2.74
CA ALA A 263 -1.99 12.59 -2.54
C ALA A 263 -0.77 12.66 -3.46
N VAL A 264 -1.00 12.98 -4.74
CA VAL A 264 0.07 13.16 -5.72
C VAL A 264 1.03 14.27 -5.28
N LEU A 265 0.49 15.44 -4.89
CA LEU A 265 1.33 16.56 -4.46
C LEU A 265 2.16 16.22 -3.22
N ASN A 266 1.53 15.63 -2.20
CA ASN A 266 2.20 15.21 -0.97
C ASN A 266 3.28 14.15 -1.23
N THR A 267 3.04 13.25 -2.19
CA THR A 267 4.01 12.23 -2.61
C THR A 267 5.29 12.86 -3.15
N HIS A 268 5.17 13.81 -4.08
CA HIS A 268 6.32 14.46 -4.70
C HIS A 268 7.07 15.35 -3.72
N ILE A 269 6.36 16.09 -2.86
CA ILE A 269 6.98 16.93 -1.83
C ILE A 269 7.75 16.04 -0.84
N CYS A 270 7.15 14.96 -0.33
CA CYS A 270 7.80 14.09 0.64
C CYS A 270 9.03 13.38 0.06
N ALA A 271 8.92 12.83 -1.15
CA ALA A 271 10.04 12.21 -1.85
C ALA A 271 11.21 13.20 -2.06
N SER A 272 10.90 14.42 -2.52
CA SER A 272 11.89 15.48 -2.74
C SER A 272 12.58 15.89 -1.44
N THR A 273 11.80 16.17 -0.38
CA THR A 273 12.35 16.55 0.92
C THR A 273 13.22 15.44 1.50
N SER A 274 12.77 14.20 1.47
CA SER A 274 13.53 13.06 2.00
C SER A 274 14.83 12.82 1.22
N LEU A 275 14.81 12.90 -0.12
CA LEU A 275 16.03 12.81 -0.95
C LEU A 275 17.03 13.92 -0.60
N LEU A 276 16.58 15.17 -0.55
CA LEU A 276 17.43 16.32 -0.25
C LEU A 276 18.01 16.22 1.17
N MET A 277 17.19 15.84 2.16
CA MET A 277 17.66 15.65 3.54
C MET A 277 18.67 14.52 3.63
N TRP A 278 18.43 13.37 2.98
CA TRP A 278 19.41 12.28 2.95
C TRP A 278 20.73 12.71 2.32
N THR A 279 20.67 13.46 1.22
CA THR A 279 21.86 13.96 0.54
C THR A 279 22.63 14.95 1.43
N LEU A 280 21.93 15.81 2.17
CA LEU A 280 22.54 16.72 3.15
C LEU A 280 23.21 15.94 4.30
N LEU A 281 22.56 14.89 4.81
CA LEU A 281 23.12 14.02 5.83
C LEU A 281 24.37 13.29 5.31
N ASP A 282 24.37 12.83 4.05
CA ASP A 282 25.55 12.23 3.44
C ASP A 282 26.73 13.21 3.38
N VAL A 283 26.47 14.46 3.00
CA VAL A 283 27.50 15.51 2.99
C VAL A 283 28.00 15.82 4.40
N PHE A 284 27.11 15.89 5.39
CA PHE A 284 27.46 16.22 6.77
C PHE A 284 28.27 15.11 7.45
N PHE A 285 27.87 13.84 7.32
CA PHE A 285 28.52 12.73 8.01
C PHE A 285 29.65 12.09 7.21
N PHE A 286 29.60 12.11 5.88
CA PHE A 286 30.58 11.43 5.01
C PHE A 286 31.36 12.40 4.10
N GLY A 287 31.11 13.71 4.19
CA GLY A 287 31.85 14.75 3.48
C GLY A 287 31.54 14.89 1.98
N LYS A 288 30.66 14.06 1.42
CA LYS A 288 30.31 14.06 -0.01
C LYS A 288 28.92 13.45 -0.26
N PRO A 289 28.21 13.88 -1.32
CA PRO A 289 26.92 13.29 -1.67
C PRO A 289 27.07 11.86 -2.22
N SER A 290 26.06 11.01 -1.99
CA SER A 290 25.97 9.66 -2.54
C SER A 290 24.74 9.50 -3.43
N VAL A 291 24.92 9.02 -4.66
CA VAL A 291 23.80 8.72 -5.56
C VAL A 291 22.93 7.58 -5.00
N ILE A 292 23.57 6.55 -4.41
CA ILE A 292 22.84 5.46 -3.77
C ILE A 292 22.09 5.96 -2.53
N GLY A 293 22.70 6.86 -1.76
CA GLY A 293 22.06 7.53 -0.62
C GLY A 293 20.84 8.35 -1.07
N ALA A 294 20.97 9.16 -2.12
CA ALA A 294 19.86 9.93 -2.68
C ALA A 294 18.70 9.02 -3.15
N VAL A 295 18.99 7.89 -3.82
CA VAL A 295 17.97 6.90 -4.21
C VAL A 295 17.30 6.26 -2.99
N GLN A 296 18.06 5.95 -1.94
CA GLN A 296 17.48 5.45 -0.67
C GLN A 296 16.62 6.51 0.02
N GLY A 297 17.05 7.76 0.06
CA GLY A 297 16.28 8.88 0.61
C GLY A 297 14.98 9.13 -0.14
N MET A 298 15.04 9.06 -1.47
CA MET A 298 13.84 9.13 -2.33
C MET A 298 12.84 8.01 -1.98
N ILE A 299 13.28 6.75 -1.97
CA ILE A 299 12.42 5.59 -1.64
C ILE A 299 11.88 5.71 -0.22
N THR A 300 12.69 6.18 0.74
CA THR A 300 12.26 6.38 2.13
C THR A 300 11.11 7.38 2.21
N GLY A 301 11.21 8.53 1.54
CA GLY A 301 10.13 9.53 1.50
C GLY A 301 8.85 8.96 0.89
N LEU A 302 8.96 8.27 -0.24
CA LEU A 302 7.85 7.62 -0.93
C LEU A 302 7.14 6.57 -0.05
N VAL A 303 7.91 5.71 0.63
CA VAL A 303 7.37 4.70 1.55
C VAL A 303 6.71 5.36 2.77
N CYS A 304 7.36 6.35 3.39
CA CYS A 304 6.86 7.00 4.59
C CYS A 304 5.55 7.76 4.37
N ILE A 305 5.36 8.39 3.20
CA ILE A 305 4.13 9.13 2.89
C ILE A 305 2.98 8.22 2.50
N THR A 306 3.24 6.99 2.04
CA THR A 306 2.21 6.06 1.54
C THR A 306 1.02 5.83 2.49
N PRO A 307 1.18 5.53 3.80
CA PRO A 307 0.02 5.35 4.68
C PRO A 307 -0.74 6.65 5.00
N GLY A 308 -0.15 7.83 4.75
CA GLY A 308 -0.66 9.14 5.17
C GLY A 308 -0.68 10.18 4.05
N ALA A 309 -0.72 9.77 2.77
CA ALA A 309 -0.59 10.69 1.65
C ALA A 309 -1.77 11.69 1.60
N VAL A 310 -2.91 11.31 2.15
CA VAL A 310 -3.97 12.23 2.56
C VAL A 310 -4.48 11.82 3.93
N GLU A 311 -4.39 12.73 4.90
CA GLU A 311 -5.12 12.62 6.16
C GLU A 311 -6.00 13.87 6.32
N ARG A 312 -7.30 13.74 6.05
CA ARG A 312 -8.23 14.80 6.43
C ARG A 312 -8.50 14.67 7.93
N LYS A 313 -8.01 15.63 8.72
CA LYS A 313 -8.60 15.88 10.04
C LYS A 313 -10.10 16.06 9.81
N GLN A 314 -10.93 15.24 10.44
CA GLN A 314 -12.37 15.51 10.54
C GLN A 314 -12.52 16.90 11.16
N THR A 315 -12.77 17.91 10.33
CA THR A 315 -13.07 19.26 10.76
C THR A 315 -14.29 19.21 11.69
N LYS A 316 -14.30 20.07 12.71
CA LYS A 316 -15.31 20.08 13.78
C LYS A 316 -16.76 20.07 13.25
N GLU A 317 -17.01 20.54 12.04
CA GLU A 317 -18.33 20.52 11.37
C GLU A 317 -18.92 19.11 11.22
N ASN A 318 -18.10 18.10 10.87
CA ASN A 318 -18.57 16.71 10.77
C ASN A 318 -18.82 16.05 12.14
N LYS A 319 -18.18 16.56 13.21
CA LYS A 319 -18.49 16.16 14.58
C LYS A 319 -19.83 16.73 15.04
N VAL A 320 -20.10 18.00 14.73
CA VAL A 320 -21.39 18.64 15.05
C VAL A 320 -22.53 17.89 14.35
N SER A 321 -22.41 17.59 13.05
CA SER A 321 -23.42 16.81 12.31
C SER A 321 -23.67 15.41 12.93
N LYS A 322 -22.62 14.66 13.28
CA LYS A 322 -22.77 13.35 13.95
C LYS A 322 -23.34 13.47 15.37
N GLU A 323 -23.01 14.52 16.10
CA GLU A 323 -23.45 14.75 17.47
C GLU A 323 -24.89 15.27 17.54
N GLU A 324 -25.30 16.05 16.54
CA GLU A 324 -26.67 16.51 16.31
C GLU A 324 -27.57 15.36 15.84
N SER A 325 -27.07 14.49 14.95
CA SER A 325 -27.74 13.24 14.56
C SER A 325 -27.89 12.27 15.76
N LYS A 326 -26.86 12.15 16.60
CA LYS A 326 -26.95 11.41 17.88
C LYS A 326 -27.92 12.05 18.88
N ARG A 327 -27.98 13.38 18.97
CA ARG A 327 -28.96 14.08 19.83
C ARG A 327 -30.40 13.86 19.34
N LEU A 328 -30.63 13.86 18.03
CA LEU A 328 -31.93 13.56 17.43
C LEU A 328 -32.33 12.09 17.62
N GLN A 329 -31.37 11.16 17.62
CA GLN A 329 -31.62 9.74 17.95
C GLN A 329 -31.87 9.52 19.46
N LEU A 330 -31.20 10.26 20.34
CA LEU A 330 -31.43 10.24 21.79
C LEU A 330 -32.76 10.89 22.19
N LEU A 331 -33.22 11.89 21.43
CA LEU A 331 -34.56 12.47 21.60
C LEU A 331 -35.67 11.52 21.14
N HIS A 332 -35.41 10.65 20.16
CA HIS A 332 -36.33 9.59 19.74
C HIS A 332 -36.30 8.35 20.66
N SER A 333 -35.17 8.08 21.31
CA SER A 333 -35.01 6.98 22.28
C SER A 333 -35.09 7.52 23.70
N GLY A 334 -36.26 8.06 24.06
CA GLY A 334 -36.57 8.38 25.45
C GLY A 334 -36.53 7.10 26.28
N LEU A 335 -35.38 6.77 26.88
CA LEU A 335 -35.16 6.04 28.14
C LEU A 335 -33.68 5.65 28.29
N LEU A 336 -33.18 5.79 29.53
CA LEU A 336 -31.89 5.28 30.08
C LEU A 336 -30.73 6.29 30.21
N GLY A 337 -31.02 7.47 30.74
CA GLY A 337 -30.03 8.27 31.47
C GLY A 337 -29.75 7.68 32.86
N SER A 338 -28.84 6.71 32.98
CA SER A 338 -28.30 6.32 34.30
C SER A 338 -26.93 5.61 34.22
N SER A 339 -26.75 4.66 33.28
CA SER A 339 -25.51 3.84 33.22
C SER A 339 -24.28 4.56 32.64
N TYR A 340 -24.46 5.53 31.75
CA TYR A 340 -23.35 6.20 31.05
C TYR A 340 -22.50 7.08 31.97
N SER A 341 -23.10 7.62 33.04
CA SER A 341 -22.42 8.51 34.00
C SER A 341 -21.46 7.78 34.95
N ARG A 342 -21.64 6.46 35.14
CA ARG A 342 -20.76 5.63 35.99
C ARG A 342 -19.51 5.17 35.24
N LEU A 343 -19.66 4.72 33.99
CA LEU A 343 -18.54 4.28 33.17
C LEU A 343 -17.57 5.43 32.82
N ASN A 344 -18.11 6.62 32.53
CA ASN A 344 -17.27 7.79 32.22
C ASN A 344 -16.51 8.32 33.46
N ARG A 345 -17.02 8.08 34.67
CA ARG A 345 -16.31 8.38 35.93
C ARG A 345 -15.18 7.39 36.20
N LEU A 346 -15.39 6.10 35.92
CA LEU A 346 -14.35 5.07 36.06
C LEU A 346 -13.22 5.26 35.04
N PHE A 347 -13.54 5.63 33.79
CA PHE A 347 -12.54 5.92 32.77
C PHE A 347 -11.69 7.16 33.09
N LYS A 348 -12.31 8.24 33.60
CA LYS A 348 -11.58 9.44 34.05
C LYS A 348 -10.74 9.21 35.31
N ALA A 349 -11.14 8.29 36.18
CA ALA A 349 -10.35 7.88 37.33
C ALA A 349 -9.10 7.08 36.91
N TRP A 350 -9.22 6.23 35.89
CA TRP A 350 -8.10 5.48 35.31
C TRP A 350 -7.05 6.40 34.64
N CYS A 351 -7.49 7.39 33.87
CA CYS A 351 -6.57 8.34 33.21
C CYS A 351 -5.80 9.26 34.18
N LYS A 352 -6.18 9.37 35.45
CA LYS A 352 -5.52 10.23 36.43
C LYS A 352 -4.46 9.52 37.29
N GLY A 353 -4.28 8.19 37.12
CA GLY A 353 -3.43 7.37 37.99
C GLY A 353 -2.07 6.92 37.44
N GLY A 354 -1.70 7.25 36.20
CA GLY A 354 -0.44 6.80 35.60
C GLY A 354 0.65 7.88 35.65
N GLN A 355 1.61 7.75 36.58
CA GLN A 355 2.84 8.53 36.54
C GLN A 355 3.73 8.13 35.35
N PRO A 356 4.51 9.05 34.76
CA PRO A 356 5.34 8.78 33.61
C PRO A 356 6.60 7.99 34.02
N LEU A 357 6.82 6.84 33.38
CA LEU A 357 8.10 6.13 33.42
C LEU A 357 9.07 6.84 32.45
N SER A 358 10.01 7.59 33.02
CA SER A 358 11.21 8.08 32.35
C SER A 358 12.14 6.91 32.02
N TRP A 359 12.49 6.73 30.75
CA TRP A 359 13.64 5.91 30.35
C TRP A 359 14.81 6.86 30.09
N GLU A 360 15.72 6.93 31.06
CA GLU A 360 17.03 7.55 30.91
C GLU A 360 17.90 6.67 30.00
N PHE A 361 18.31 7.18 28.85
CA PHE A 361 19.48 6.67 28.15
C PHE A 361 20.72 7.22 28.86
N SER A 362 21.27 6.43 29.79
CA SER A 362 22.58 6.69 30.36
C SER A 362 23.68 6.51 29.32
N GLN A 363 24.63 7.43 29.40
CA GLN A 363 25.83 7.61 28.61
C GLN A 363 26.76 6.39 28.68
N VAL A 364 27.27 5.95 27.52
CA VAL A 364 28.61 5.35 27.43
C VAL A 364 29.26 5.84 26.13
N ALA A 365 29.93 6.99 26.19
CA ALA A 365 30.98 7.35 25.23
C ALA A 365 31.96 8.40 25.80
N SER A 366 33.23 7.97 25.84
CA SER A 366 34.48 8.72 26.09
C SER A 366 34.91 8.88 27.57
N PRO A 367 36.23 9.07 27.87
CA PRO A 367 37.35 9.38 26.94
C PRO A 367 38.71 8.67 27.19
N GLY A 368 39.62 8.83 26.21
CA GLY A 368 41.09 8.67 26.35
C GLY A 368 41.66 7.43 25.66
N THR A 369 42.76 7.46 24.90
CA THR A 369 43.88 8.42 24.82
C THR A 369 44.79 8.03 23.64
N LEU A 370 45.41 9.07 23.03
CA LEU A 370 46.51 9.11 22.05
C LEU A 370 46.18 8.90 20.57
#